data_AF-A0A7K4BJK0-F1
#
_entry.id   AF-A0A7K4BJK0-F1
#
_cell.length_a   1.000
_cell.length_b   1.000
_cell.length_c   1.000
_cell.angle_alpha   90.00
_cell.angle_beta   90.00
_cell.angle_gamma   90.00
#
_symmetry.space_group_name_H-M   'P 1'
#
loop_
_entity.id
_entity.type
_entity.pdbx_description
1 polymer ?
#
loop_
_entity_poly.entity_id
_entity_poly.type
_entity_poly.pdbx_seq_one_letter_code
_entity_poly.pdbx_strand_id
1 'polypeptide(L)'
;MPHFDLFFKTEDLRRRLEPHLKLIPPFFEFTVRTGTPEVRYFDPNDPMWKGFPFPVPDGTVYVFDDDIPARALGGGMQNRASVRVTRDDRDDEALVLRIWHEVLHAVGQPADDMARRADEWQSVSERLIWAAWKSLSRPLDVPFWHRKFYAWLTERAESEAEEG
;
A
#
# COMPACT_ATOMS: atom_id res chain seq x y z
N MET A 1 -4.33 13.51 -11.81
CA MET A 1 -3.55 12.69 -10.87
C MET A 1 -4.40 12.39 -9.65
N PRO A 2 -4.37 11.16 -9.10
CA PRO A 2 -5.15 10.82 -7.92
C PRO A 2 -4.65 11.59 -6.69
N HIS A 3 -5.58 12.26 -6.02
CA HIS A 3 -5.32 13.01 -4.80
C HIS A 3 -5.98 12.31 -3.61
N PHE A 4 -5.24 12.16 -2.52
CA PHE A 4 -5.70 11.52 -1.30
C PHE A 4 -5.51 12.40 -0.07
N ASP A 5 -6.55 12.51 0.76
CA ASP A 5 -6.40 12.90 2.16
C ASP A 5 -5.83 11.70 2.94
N LEU A 6 -4.56 11.78 3.34
CA LEU A 6 -3.86 10.73 4.09
C LEU A 6 -3.94 11.03 5.58
N PHE A 7 -4.81 10.31 6.27
CA PHE A 7 -4.97 10.40 7.72
C PHE A 7 -4.05 9.42 8.43
N PHE A 8 -3.18 9.93 9.29
CA PHE A 8 -2.55 9.16 10.35
C PHE A 8 -3.40 9.29 11.62
N LYS A 9 -3.79 8.16 12.22
CA LYS A 9 -4.66 8.17 13.41
C LYS A 9 -4.14 9.06 14.53
N THR A 10 -2.83 8.99 14.78
CA THR A 10 -2.14 9.72 15.85
C THR A 10 -1.01 10.57 15.29
N GLU A 11 -0.64 11.62 16.03
CA GLU A 11 0.49 12.48 15.68
C GLU A 11 1.83 11.72 15.70
N ASP A 12 1.96 10.71 16.56
CA ASP A 12 3.16 9.87 16.63
C ASP A 12 3.31 9.01 15.36
N LEU A 13 2.21 8.42 14.86
CA LEU A 13 2.21 7.71 13.58
C LEU A 13 2.61 8.64 12.43
N ARG A 14 2.05 9.85 12.41
CA ARG A 14 2.38 10.86 11.41
C ARG A 14 3.87 11.18 11.41
N ARG A 15 4.42 11.58 12.56
CA ARG A 15 5.84 11.95 12.70
C ARG A 15 6.78 10.83 12.29
N ARG A 16 6.40 9.58 12.59
CA ARG A 16 7.14 8.39 12.22
C ARG A 16 7.15 8.16 10.71
N LEU A 17 6.01 8.25 10.03
CA LEU A 17 5.87 7.76 8.65
C LEU A 17 5.86 8.85 7.58
N GLU A 18 5.41 10.07 7.89
CA GLU A 18 5.37 11.19 6.93
C GLU A 18 6.73 11.47 6.26
N PRO A 19 7.88 11.46 6.95
CA PRO A 19 9.20 11.68 6.32
C PRO A 19 9.58 10.63 5.26
N HIS A 20 8.93 9.46 5.30
CA HIS A 20 9.18 8.33 4.41
C HIS A 20 8.23 8.30 3.20
N LEU A 21 7.17 9.12 3.18
CA LEU A 21 6.21 9.17 2.06
C LEU A 21 6.85 9.53 0.71
N LYS A 22 8.02 10.17 0.71
CA LYS A 22 8.85 10.41 -0.47
C LYS A 22 9.26 9.13 -1.24
N LEU A 23 9.09 7.95 -0.64
CA LEU A 23 9.28 6.67 -1.31
C LEU A 23 8.15 6.33 -2.28
N ILE A 24 6.97 6.92 -2.09
CA ILE A 24 5.83 6.80 -3.00
C ILE A 24 6.03 7.85 -4.12
N PRO A 25 5.95 7.46 -5.40
CA PRO A 25 6.12 8.40 -6.50
C PRO A 25 5.08 9.53 -6.45
N PRO A 26 5.44 10.74 -6.92
CA PRO A 26 4.58 11.93 -6.83
C PRO A 26 3.31 11.86 -7.69
N PHE A 27 3.12 10.78 -8.47
CA PHE A 27 1.86 10.47 -9.13
C PHE A 27 0.67 10.46 -8.15
N PHE A 28 0.91 9.98 -6.92
CA PHE A 28 -0.05 10.04 -5.83
C PHE A 28 0.19 11.30 -5.00
N GLU A 29 -0.77 12.21 -5.02
CA GLU A 29 -0.71 13.41 -4.19
C GLU A 29 -1.35 13.16 -2.83
N PHE A 30 -0.70 13.63 -1.76
CA PHE A 30 -1.20 13.45 -0.40
C PHE A 30 -1.37 14.79 0.33
N THR A 31 -2.58 15.03 0.83
CA THR A 31 -2.80 15.99 1.91
C THR A 31 -2.74 15.26 3.24
N VAL A 32 -1.64 15.44 3.98
CA VAL A 32 -1.42 14.73 5.25
C VAL A 32 -2.23 15.36 6.38
N ARG A 33 -2.94 14.52 7.13
CA ARG A 33 -3.78 14.91 8.27
C ARG A 33 -3.51 13.99 9.46
N THR A 34 -3.74 14.53 10.65
CA THR A 34 -3.76 13.75 11.89
C THR A 34 -5.21 13.59 12.36
N GLY A 35 -5.60 12.39 12.77
CA GLY A 35 -6.93 12.09 13.30
C GLY A 35 -7.59 10.89 12.62
N THR A 36 -8.86 10.68 12.89
CA THR A 36 -9.65 9.57 12.32
C THR A 36 -10.70 10.15 11.38
N PRO A 37 -10.72 9.76 10.08
CA PRO A 37 -11.79 10.15 9.18
C PRO A 37 -13.09 9.42 9.52
N GLU A 38 -14.18 9.71 8.82
CA GLU A 38 -15.36 8.85 8.88
C GLU A 38 -15.01 7.45 8.36
N VAL A 39 -15.35 6.41 9.13
CA VAL A 39 -15.04 5.02 8.81
C VAL A 39 -16.29 4.14 8.90
N ARG A 40 -16.29 3.09 8.08
CA ARG A 40 -17.24 1.98 8.15
C ARG A 40 -16.49 0.69 8.50
N TYR A 41 -17.24 -0.30 8.95
CA TYR A 41 -16.72 -1.63 9.27
C TYR A 41 -17.38 -2.66 8.37
N PHE A 42 -16.60 -3.66 7.94
CA PHE A 42 -17.09 -4.80 7.18
C PHE A 42 -17.83 -5.81 8.07
N ASP A 43 -18.25 -6.93 7.49
CA ASP A 43 -18.99 -8.00 8.18
C ASP A 43 -18.29 -8.38 9.52
N PRO A 44 -18.97 -8.22 10.67
CA PRO A 44 -18.40 -8.52 11.98
C PRO A 44 -18.07 -10.00 12.20
N ASN A 45 -18.57 -10.88 11.33
CA ASN A 45 -18.31 -12.32 11.37
C ASN A 45 -17.09 -12.74 10.54
N ASP A 46 -16.56 -11.88 9.66
CA ASP A 46 -15.34 -12.18 8.92
C ASP A 46 -14.10 -11.88 9.78
N PRO A 47 -13.34 -12.90 10.23
CA PRO A 47 -12.14 -12.69 11.04
C PRO A 47 -11.04 -11.91 10.30
N MET A 48 -11.07 -11.83 8.97
CA MET A 48 -10.13 -11.02 8.22
C MET A 48 -10.32 -9.53 8.51
N TRP A 49 -11.58 -9.08 8.53
CA TRP A 49 -11.95 -7.66 8.57
C TRP A 49 -12.63 -7.22 9.87
N LYS A 50 -12.82 -8.13 10.83
CA LYS A 50 -13.55 -7.83 12.07
C LYS A 50 -12.97 -6.64 12.82
N GLY A 51 -13.73 -5.55 12.88
CA GLY A 51 -13.32 -4.30 13.53
C GLY A 51 -12.27 -3.50 12.76
N PHE A 52 -11.97 -3.87 11.51
CA PHE A 52 -11.07 -3.13 10.62
C PHE A 52 -11.79 -1.88 10.08
N PRO A 53 -11.35 -0.66 10.45
CA PRO A 53 -11.93 0.56 9.93
C PRO A 53 -11.55 0.73 8.46
N PHE A 54 -12.51 1.08 7.62
CA PHE A 54 -12.29 1.45 6.24
C PHE A 54 -12.90 2.83 5.98
N PRO A 55 -12.17 3.79 5.39
CA PRO A 55 -12.69 5.14 5.23
C PRO A 55 -13.93 5.17 4.35
N VAL A 56 -14.88 6.04 4.69
CA VAL A 56 -16.09 6.29 3.92
C VAL A 56 -15.84 7.25 2.76
N PRO A 57 -15.23 8.44 2.98
CA PRO A 57 -15.08 9.45 1.94
C PRO A 57 -14.15 8.96 0.82
N ASP A 58 -14.51 9.29 -0.42
CA ASP A 58 -13.65 9.05 -1.59
C ASP A 58 -12.33 9.82 -1.47
N GLY A 59 -11.25 9.30 -2.06
CA GLY A 59 -9.94 9.92 -2.00
C GLY A 59 -9.35 9.94 -0.59
N THR A 60 -9.64 8.94 0.24
CA THR A 60 -9.15 8.89 1.63
C THR A 60 -8.28 7.66 1.88
N VAL A 61 -7.11 7.90 2.48
CA VAL A 61 -6.23 6.84 3.00
C VAL A 61 -6.17 6.96 4.51
N TYR A 62 -6.43 5.87 5.24
CA TYR A 62 -6.40 5.87 6.70
C TYR A 62 -5.38 4.90 7.27
N VAL A 63 -4.36 5.43 7.95
CA VAL A 63 -3.30 4.69 8.64
C VAL A 63 -3.58 4.69 10.14
N PHE A 64 -3.70 3.52 10.75
CA PHE A 64 -4.10 3.37 12.16
C PHE A 64 -3.32 2.26 12.86
N ASP A 65 -3.25 2.31 14.18
CA ASP A 65 -2.45 1.42 15.03
C ASP A 65 -3.25 0.69 16.13
N ASP A 66 -4.56 0.58 15.93
CA ASP A 66 -5.44 -0.04 16.91
C ASP A 66 -5.17 -1.54 17.10
N ASP A 67 -5.33 -1.96 18.35
CA ASP A 67 -5.35 -3.37 18.73
C ASP A 67 -6.74 -3.97 18.47
N ILE A 68 -7.00 -4.28 17.20
CA ILE A 68 -8.24 -4.90 16.71
C ILE A 68 -8.04 -6.38 16.37
N PRO A 69 -9.11 -7.20 16.39
CA PRO A 69 -9.02 -8.63 16.12
C PRO A 69 -8.84 -8.97 14.63
N ALA A 70 -9.01 -8.00 13.73
CA ALA A 70 -8.82 -8.18 12.30
C ALA A 70 -7.43 -8.76 11.98
N ARG A 71 -7.36 -9.67 11.01
CA ARG A 71 -6.09 -10.19 10.48
C ARG A 71 -5.52 -9.36 9.35
N ALA A 72 -6.37 -8.58 8.66
CA ALA A 72 -5.94 -7.69 7.59
C ALA A 72 -4.92 -6.66 8.10
N LEU A 73 -3.88 -6.43 7.30
CA LEU A 73 -2.89 -5.37 7.52
C LEU A 73 -3.13 -4.16 6.60
N GLY A 74 -3.93 -4.34 5.56
CA GLY A 74 -4.29 -3.30 4.63
C GLY A 74 -5.48 -3.71 3.77
N GLY A 75 -6.09 -2.73 3.13
CA GLY A 75 -7.08 -2.93 2.08
C GLY A 75 -7.27 -1.65 1.28
N GLY A 76 -7.23 -1.75 -0.04
CA GLY A 76 -7.44 -0.66 -0.99
C GLY A 76 -8.49 -1.01 -2.03
N MET A 77 -9.42 -0.09 -2.28
CA MET A 77 -10.41 -0.20 -3.36
C MET A 77 -11.16 1.11 -3.54
N GLN A 78 -11.69 1.36 -4.74
CA GLN A 78 -12.61 2.46 -5.01
C GLN A 78 -12.10 3.80 -4.45
N ASN A 79 -10.89 4.18 -4.86
CA ASN A 79 -10.19 5.40 -4.47
C ASN A 79 -10.06 5.61 -2.94
N ARG A 80 -10.01 4.52 -2.17
CA ARG A 80 -9.87 4.52 -0.72
C ARG A 80 -8.92 3.42 -0.28
N ALA A 81 -8.19 3.67 0.80
CA ALA A 81 -7.35 2.65 1.40
C ALA A 81 -7.33 2.76 2.93
N SER A 82 -7.09 1.65 3.61
CA SER A 82 -6.73 1.67 5.01
C SER A 82 -5.56 0.74 5.28
N VAL A 83 -4.68 1.16 6.18
CA VAL A 83 -3.43 0.48 6.50
C VAL A 83 -3.31 0.37 8.02
N ARG A 84 -3.13 -0.85 8.50
CA ARG A 84 -2.87 -1.12 9.91
C ARG A 84 -1.37 -1.15 10.17
N VAL A 85 -0.95 -0.44 11.21
CA VAL A 85 0.38 -0.51 11.81
C VAL A 85 0.29 -1.34 13.08
N THR A 86 1.18 -2.31 13.23
CA THR A 86 1.26 -3.18 14.41
C THR A 86 2.49 -2.87 15.23
N ARG A 87 2.56 -3.41 16.45
CA ARG A 87 3.74 -3.26 17.32
C ARG A 87 4.98 -4.01 16.79
N ASP A 88 4.77 -4.97 15.89
CA ASP A 88 5.83 -5.76 15.28
C ASP A 88 6.38 -5.10 14.00
N ASP A 89 5.68 -4.09 13.46
CA ASP A 89 6.19 -3.29 12.36
C ASP A 89 7.31 -2.37 12.86
N ARG A 90 8.57 -2.82 12.70
CA ARG A 90 9.79 -2.08 13.06
C ARG A 90 10.43 -1.33 11.89
N ASP A 91 10.05 -1.70 10.66
CA ASP A 91 10.60 -1.16 9.44
C ASP A 91 9.62 -0.15 8.82
N ASP A 92 9.99 1.13 8.91
CA ASP A 92 9.17 2.23 8.40
C ASP A 92 9.10 2.24 6.87
N GLU A 93 10.13 1.73 6.19
CA GLU A 93 10.11 1.57 4.74
C GLU A 93 9.09 0.50 4.33
N ALA A 94 9.06 -0.64 5.03
CA ALA A 94 8.08 -1.68 4.77
C ALA A 94 6.63 -1.18 5.00
N LEU A 95 6.42 -0.34 6.03
CA LEU A 95 5.11 0.30 6.27
C LEU A 95 4.72 1.25 5.14
N VAL A 96 5.63 2.08 4.64
CA VAL A 96 5.32 2.96 3.50
C VAL A 96 5.09 2.18 2.21
N LEU A 97 5.80 1.07 2.00
CA LEU A 97 5.50 0.16 0.88
C LEU A 97 4.10 -0.46 1.00
N ARG A 98 3.62 -0.76 2.21
CA ARG A 98 2.23 -1.17 2.43
C ARG A 98 1.24 -0.06 2.07
N ILE A 99 1.53 1.19 2.43
CA ILE A 99 0.70 2.34 2.03
C ILE A 99 0.64 2.44 0.49
N TRP A 100 1.78 2.35 -0.18
CA TRP A 100 1.82 2.39 -1.64
C TRP A 100 1.04 1.24 -2.29
N HIS A 101 1.20 0.02 -1.75
CA HIS A 101 0.46 -1.16 -2.18
C HIS A 101 -1.07 -0.94 -2.13
N GLU A 102 -1.58 -0.45 -0.99
CA GLU A 102 -3.03 -0.23 -0.86
C GLU A 102 -3.53 0.94 -1.73
N VAL A 103 -2.71 1.97 -1.92
CA VAL A 103 -3.05 3.08 -2.83
C VAL A 103 -3.09 2.62 -4.29
N LEU A 104 -2.21 1.71 -4.69
CA LEU A 104 -2.26 1.07 -6.01
C LEU A 104 -3.58 0.30 -6.20
N HIS A 105 -3.98 -0.52 -5.23
CA HIS A 105 -5.29 -1.18 -5.26
C HIS A 105 -6.45 -0.19 -5.31
N ALA A 106 -6.36 0.94 -4.58
CA ALA A 106 -7.37 1.97 -4.57
C ALA A 106 -7.63 2.57 -5.96
N VAL A 107 -6.58 2.70 -6.78
CA VAL A 107 -6.66 3.16 -8.18
C VAL A 107 -6.79 2.02 -9.20
N GLY A 108 -7.09 0.80 -8.74
CA GLY A 108 -7.40 -0.35 -9.61
C GLY A 108 -6.18 -1.10 -10.14
N GLN A 109 -4.97 -0.80 -9.67
CA GLN A 109 -3.77 -1.53 -10.06
C GLN A 109 -3.63 -2.84 -9.27
N PRO A 110 -3.16 -3.94 -9.90
CA PRO A 110 -3.08 -5.26 -9.28
C PRO A 110 -1.80 -5.44 -8.44
N ALA A 111 -1.74 -4.80 -7.26
CA ALA A 111 -0.52 -4.78 -6.44
C ALA A 111 -0.12 -6.16 -5.84
N ASP A 112 -1.02 -7.14 -5.84
CA ASP A 112 -0.74 -8.52 -5.38
C ASP A 112 -0.04 -9.40 -6.44
N ASP A 113 -0.02 -8.96 -7.70
CA ASP A 113 0.34 -9.82 -8.84
C ASP A 113 1.84 -9.83 -9.19
N MET A 114 2.71 -9.38 -8.27
CA MET A 114 4.16 -9.20 -8.53
C MET A 114 4.80 -10.42 -9.20
N ALA A 115 4.60 -11.61 -8.63
CA ALA A 115 5.19 -12.84 -9.16
C ALA A 115 4.48 -13.33 -10.43
N ARG A 116 3.16 -13.16 -10.51
CA ARG A 116 2.34 -13.59 -11.66
C ARG A 116 2.66 -12.79 -12.92
N ARG A 117 3.02 -11.51 -12.76
CA ARG A 117 3.35 -10.57 -13.83
C ARG A 117 4.85 -10.34 -14.00
N ALA A 118 5.70 -11.20 -13.44
CA ALA A 118 7.17 -11.02 -13.47
C ALA A 118 7.71 -10.74 -14.88
N ASP A 119 7.15 -11.37 -15.91
CA ASP A 119 7.57 -11.17 -17.30
C ASP A 119 7.15 -9.82 -17.92
N GLU A 120 6.29 -9.05 -17.27
CA GLU A 120 5.82 -7.74 -17.74
C GLU A 120 6.70 -6.60 -17.23
N TRP A 121 7.11 -6.66 -15.96
CA TRP A 121 7.81 -5.56 -15.30
C TRP A 121 9.31 -5.78 -15.13
N GLN A 122 9.81 -7.00 -15.31
CA GLN A 122 11.25 -7.31 -15.22
C GLN A 122 11.94 -7.27 -16.58
N SER A 123 13.07 -6.58 -16.61
CA SER A 123 14.08 -6.72 -17.66
C SER A 123 14.70 -8.13 -17.67
N VAL A 124 15.39 -8.47 -18.76
CA VAL A 124 16.04 -9.78 -18.93
C VAL A 124 17.06 -10.06 -17.84
N SER A 125 17.86 -9.06 -17.43
CA SER A 125 18.85 -9.22 -16.35
C SER A 125 18.19 -9.41 -14.99
N GLU A 126 17.08 -8.73 -14.72
CA GLU A 126 16.32 -8.90 -13.47
C GLU A 126 15.70 -10.29 -13.37
N ARG A 127 15.23 -10.87 -14.48
CA ARG A 127 14.74 -12.25 -14.49
C ARG A 127 15.82 -13.26 -14.12
N LEU A 128 17.06 -13.03 -14.55
CA LEU A 128 18.21 -13.87 -14.16
C LEU A 128 18.48 -13.74 -12.66
N ILE A 129 18.50 -12.51 -12.13
CA ILE A 129 18.69 -12.27 -10.69
C ILE A 129 17.54 -12.89 -9.89
N TRP A 130 16.30 -12.71 -10.33
CA TRP A 130 15.10 -13.28 -9.71
C TRP A 130 15.13 -14.81 -9.71
N ALA A 131 15.54 -15.44 -10.83
CA ALA A 131 15.71 -16.88 -10.92
C ALA A 131 16.79 -17.40 -9.95
N ALA A 132 17.92 -16.70 -9.85
CA ALA A 132 18.97 -17.01 -8.87
C ALA A 132 18.47 -16.80 -7.42
N TRP A 133 17.68 -15.77 -7.16
CA TRP A 133 17.08 -15.50 -5.85
C TRP A 133 16.15 -16.65 -5.42
N LYS A 134 15.29 -17.10 -6.35
CA LYS A 134 14.40 -18.26 -6.15
C LYS A 134 15.18 -19.56 -5.93
N SER A 135 16.25 -19.81 -6.70
CA SER A 135 17.05 -21.03 -6.54
C SER A 135 17.74 -21.09 -5.18
N LEU A 136 18.06 -19.94 -4.60
CA LEU A 136 18.59 -19.80 -3.24
C LEU A 136 17.51 -19.80 -2.15
N SER A 137 16.24 -20.07 -2.49
CA SER A 137 15.09 -20.07 -1.56
C SER A 137 14.97 -18.79 -0.73
N ARG A 138 15.38 -17.65 -1.31
CA ARG A 138 15.32 -16.36 -0.64
C ARG A 138 13.90 -15.79 -0.76
N PRO A 139 13.39 -15.06 0.25
CA PRO A 139 12.08 -14.41 0.16
C PRO A 139 12.02 -13.45 -1.03
N LEU A 140 10.94 -13.55 -1.80
CA LEU A 140 10.64 -12.63 -2.91
C LEU A 140 9.90 -11.38 -2.42
N ASP A 141 9.16 -11.54 -1.33
CA ASP A 141 8.48 -10.48 -0.59
C ASP A 141 9.52 -9.67 0.21
N VAL A 142 10.30 -8.86 -0.52
CA VAL A 142 11.33 -7.99 0.04
C VAL A 142 11.21 -6.58 -0.55
N PRO A 143 11.57 -5.53 0.19
CA PRO A 143 11.40 -4.13 -0.24
C PRO A 143 11.96 -3.82 -1.63
N PHE A 144 13.08 -4.44 -2.01
CA PHE A 144 13.72 -4.23 -3.31
C PHE A 144 12.79 -4.57 -4.49
N TRP A 145 12.13 -5.74 -4.46
CA TRP A 145 11.29 -6.19 -5.56
C TRP A 145 9.95 -5.44 -5.59
N HIS A 146 9.38 -5.19 -4.41
CA HIS A 146 8.16 -4.39 -4.27
C HIS A 146 8.31 -3.00 -4.85
N ARG A 147 9.41 -2.30 -4.54
CA ARG A 147 9.68 -0.98 -5.11
C ARG A 147 9.65 -0.98 -6.63
N LYS A 148 10.27 -1.97 -7.26
CA LYS A 148 10.31 -2.08 -8.73
C LYS A 148 8.94 -2.37 -9.31
N PHE A 149 8.23 -3.34 -8.73
CA PHE A 149 6.91 -3.70 -9.20
C PHE A 149 5.90 -2.57 -9.02
N TYR A 150 5.91 -1.90 -7.87
CA TYR A 150 5.01 -0.78 -7.58
C TYR A 150 5.34 0.46 -8.40
N ALA A 151 6.63 0.72 -8.70
CA ALA A 151 7.03 1.78 -9.64
C ALA A 151 6.43 1.52 -11.03
N TRP A 152 6.59 0.30 -11.55
CA TRP A 152 6.02 -0.09 -12.84
C TRP A 152 4.48 0.02 -12.85
N LEU A 153 3.80 -0.40 -11.78
CA LEU A 153 2.34 -0.22 -11.67
C LEU A 153 1.93 1.26 -11.60
N THR A 154 2.73 2.10 -10.97
CA THR A 154 2.49 3.55 -10.92
C THR A 154 2.62 4.19 -12.30
N GLU A 155 3.67 3.88 -13.05
CA GLU A 155 3.86 4.36 -14.43
C GLU A 155 2.72 3.91 -15.35
N ARG A 156 2.26 2.67 -15.17
CA ARG A 156 1.10 2.13 -15.86
C ARG A 156 -0.18 2.90 -15.52
N ALA A 157 -0.43 3.15 -14.24
CA ALA A 157 -1.60 3.92 -13.79
C ALA A 157 -1.58 5.36 -14.31
N GLU A 158 -0.39 5.97 -14.38
CA GLU A 158 -0.20 7.31 -14.94
C GLU A 158 -0.55 7.34 -16.42
N SER A 159 -0.05 6.38 -17.20
CA SER A 159 -0.38 6.25 -18.63
C SER A 159 -1.89 6.03 -18.86
N GLU A 160 -2.51 5.13 -18.08
CA GLU A 160 -3.96 4.87 -18.16
C GLU A 160 -4.81 6.10 -17.81
N ALA A 161 -4.30 7.01 -16.96
CA ALA A 161 -4.98 8.26 -16.59
C ALA A 161 -4.82 9.39 -17.63
N GLU A 162 -3.78 9.36 -18.47
CA GLU A 162 -3.60 10.32 -19.56
C GLU A 162 -4.46 9.99 -20.79
N GLU A 163 -4.81 8.71 -20.97
CA GLU A 163 -5.60 8.22 -22.11
C GLU A 163 -7.12 8.33 -21.92
N GLY A 164 -7.61 8.58 -20.71
CA GLY A 164 -9.03 8.65 -20.34
C GLY A 164 -9.59 10.06 -20.25
#